data_AF-A0A955DHW3-F1
#
_entry.id   AF-A0A955DHW3-F1
#
_cell.length_a   1.000
_cell.length_b   1.000
_cell.length_c   1.000
_cell.angle_alpha   90.00
_cell.angle_beta   90.00
_cell.angle_gamma   90.00
#
_symmetry.space_group_name_H-M   'P 1'
#
loop_
_entity.id
_entity.type
_entity.pdbx_description
1 polymer ?
#
loop_
_entity_poly.entity_id
_entity_poly.type
_entity_poly.pdbx_seq_one_letter_code
_entity_poly.pdbx_strand_id
1 'polypeptide(L)'
;MTSAQASSSEVHLYDAGGGDLLPSSSFPDKVTLLPGASAPLEPRQRLRILWGQDMLRDVLDGRYRAVICGVNDKDNVHGIIAQLVGLVPTSQWREESVTSYARMFQESVSVHAAEDHEPYILKYDLDSVLILALLRPKGRDHFTLKDLSRGFSTACKMIQGRRERIPVATVSFLGARSNRLVGADGHEPSFESTLRTMFDAGYRGDVYPAPQMWSMGNVGVFATYPFPQSFDTMRQGGH
;
A
#
# COMPACT_ATOMS: atom_id res chain seq x y z
N MET A 1 2.30 19.88 56.73
CA MET A 1 2.69 20.26 55.35
C MET A 1 2.39 19.09 54.44
N THR A 2 1.33 19.22 53.66
CA THR A 2 0.80 18.26 52.68
C THR A 2 1.63 18.27 51.41
N SER A 3 2.17 17.11 51.00
CA SER A 3 2.54 16.87 49.60
C SER A 3 1.56 15.86 49.02
N ALA A 4 0.55 16.35 48.32
CA ALA A 4 -0.27 15.52 47.45
C ALA A 4 0.61 15.02 46.31
N GLN A 5 0.96 13.74 46.31
CA GLN A 5 1.50 13.07 45.14
C GLN A 5 0.40 13.03 44.08
N ALA A 6 0.66 13.64 42.93
CA ALA A 6 -0.18 13.52 41.77
C ALA A 6 -0.36 12.04 41.42
N SER A 7 -1.60 11.56 41.46
CA SER A 7 -1.96 10.24 40.97
C SER A 7 -1.61 10.16 39.49
N SER A 8 -0.63 9.33 39.12
CA SER A 8 -0.45 8.92 37.73
C SER A 8 -1.73 8.17 37.33
N SER A 9 -2.55 8.76 36.48
CA SER A 9 -3.70 8.05 35.91
C SER A 9 -3.17 6.87 35.11
N GLU A 10 -3.36 5.66 35.64
CA GLU A 10 -3.03 4.43 34.95
C GLU A 10 -3.89 4.35 33.67
N VAL A 11 -3.23 4.33 32.52
CA VAL A 11 -3.93 4.28 31.23
C VAL A 11 -4.32 2.82 30.98
N HIS A 12 -5.62 2.53 31.04
CA HIS A 12 -6.14 1.21 30.70
C HIS A 12 -6.54 1.16 29.22
N LEU A 13 -6.08 0.13 28.51
CA LEU A 13 -6.36 -0.05 27.08
C LEU A 13 -7.70 -0.76 26.80
N TYR A 14 -8.17 -1.61 27.72
CA TYR A 14 -9.37 -2.42 27.55
C TYR A 14 -10.26 -2.32 28.78
N ASP A 15 -11.57 -2.36 28.55
CA ASP A 15 -12.57 -2.45 29.63
C ASP A 15 -12.43 -3.75 30.42
N ALA A 16 -12.88 -3.72 31.68
CA ALA A 16 -13.04 -4.89 32.54
C ALA A 16 -11.80 -5.81 32.66
N GLY A 17 -10.59 -5.24 32.65
CA GLY A 17 -9.34 -6.01 32.78
C GLY A 17 -8.96 -6.81 31.53
N GLY A 18 -9.53 -6.49 30.36
CA GLY A 18 -9.23 -7.20 29.11
C GLY A 18 -7.75 -7.21 28.70
N GLY A 19 -6.93 -6.30 29.25
CA GLY A 19 -5.47 -6.29 29.05
C GLY A 19 -4.77 -7.52 29.63
N ASP A 20 -5.27 -8.05 30.75
CA ASP A 20 -4.69 -9.23 31.41
C ASP A 20 -4.95 -10.52 30.61
N LEU A 21 -5.97 -10.48 29.75
CA LEU A 21 -6.37 -11.60 28.89
C LEU A 21 -5.57 -11.68 27.59
N LEU A 22 -4.85 -10.62 27.22
CA LEU A 22 -4.16 -10.49 25.93
C LEU A 22 -2.67 -10.20 26.08
N PRO A 23 -1.89 -11.10 26.72
CA PRO A 23 -0.44 -10.93 26.81
C PRO A 23 0.19 -10.97 25.41
N SER A 24 0.95 -9.93 25.08
CA SER A 24 1.53 -9.77 23.73
C SER A 24 2.53 -10.87 23.36
N SER A 25 3.05 -11.64 24.33
CA SER A 25 3.95 -12.78 24.11
C SER A 25 3.24 -13.99 23.48
N SER A 26 1.91 -14.06 23.54
CA SER A 26 1.13 -15.19 23.01
C SER A 26 0.76 -15.08 21.52
N PHE A 27 1.07 -13.95 20.88
CA PHE A 27 0.71 -13.69 19.48
C PHE A 27 1.96 -13.70 18.60
N PRO A 28 2.17 -14.75 17.79
CA PRO A 28 3.32 -14.84 16.88
C PRO A 28 3.22 -13.81 15.73
N ASP A 29 2.00 -13.51 15.29
CA ASP A 29 1.72 -12.51 14.26
C ASP A 29 1.43 -11.16 14.92
N LYS A 30 2.49 -10.38 15.13
CA LYS A 30 2.40 -9.02 15.66
C LYS A 30 3.46 -8.14 15.02
N VAL A 31 3.28 -6.83 15.14
CA VAL A 31 4.34 -5.85 14.87
C VAL A 31 4.43 -4.87 16.03
N THR A 32 5.64 -4.38 16.31
CA THR A 32 5.85 -3.34 17.32
C THR A 32 5.92 -1.99 16.62
N LEU A 33 4.93 -1.13 16.81
CA LEU A 33 4.94 0.22 16.24
C LEU A 33 5.95 1.10 16.99
N LEU A 34 6.92 1.64 16.27
CA LEU A 34 7.87 2.62 16.76
C LEU A 34 7.32 4.04 16.57
N PRO A 35 7.67 4.98 17.47
CA PRO A 35 7.25 6.37 17.34
C PRO A 35 7.78 6.98 16.05
N GLY A 36 6.90 7.72 15.34
CA GLY A 36 7.29 8.51 14.18
C GLY A 36 8.03 9.79 14.58
N ALA A 37 8.56 10.51 13.58
CA ALA A 37 9.21 11.78 13.82
C ALA A 37 8.20 12.85 14.28
N SER A 38 8.46 13.46 15.45
CA SER A 38 7.80 14.66 15.98
C SER A 38 8.21 15.91 15.17
N ALA A 39 7.79 15.97 13.91
CA ALA A 39 7.98 17.16 13.08
C ALA A 39 6.65 17.94 12.96
N PRO A 40 6.69 19.22 12.57
CA PRO A 40 5.49 20.00 12.29
C PRO A 40 4.53 19.26 11.35
N LEU A 41 3.23 19.33 11.64
CA LEU A 41 2.19 18.66 10.88
C LEU A 41 1.94 19.39 9.57
N GLU A 42 2.61 18.95 8.50
CA GLU A 42 2.39 19.45 7.15
C GLU A 42 1.54 18.45 6.33
N PRO A 43 0.42 18.88 5.74
CA PRO A 43 -0.43 18.01 4.95
C PRO A 43 0.33 17.34 3.80
N ARG A 44 0.07 16.04 3.58
CA ARG A 44 0.54 15.29 2.40
C ARG A 44 2.07 15.25 2.26
N GLN A 45 2.81 15.36 3.35
CA GLN A 45 4.27 15.19 3.32
C GLN A 45 4.73 13.74 3.53
N ARG A 46 3.82 12.82 3.88
CA ARG A 46 4.16 11.44 4.25
C ARG A 46 3.20 10.44 3.61
N LEU A 47 3.69 9.23 3.40
CA LEU A 47 2.87 8.03 3.27
C LEU A 47 2.45 7.58 4.67
N ARG A 48 1.23 7.07 4.79
CA ARG A 48 0.81 6.33 5.99
C ARG A 48 0.90 4.84 5.69
N ILE A 49 1.40 4.08 6.65
CA ILE A 49 1.53 2.63 6.54
C ILE A 49 0.53 2.01 7.50
N LEU A 50 -0.40 1.24 6.96
CA LEU A 50 -1.55 0.72 7.69
C LEU A 50 -1.28 -0.70 8.18
N TRP A 51 -0.59 -0.80 9.33
CA TRP A 51 -0.29 -2.05 10.00
C TRP A 51 -1.51 -2.62 10.73
N GLY A 52 -1.95 -3.80 10.31
CA GLY A 52 -3.07 -4.52 10.93
C GLY A 52 -4.46 -4.00 10.55
N GLN A 53 -4.56 -3.09 9.58
CA GLN A 53 -5.84 -2.69 8.99
C GLN A 53 -6.20 -3.57 7.79
N ASP A 54 -7.50 -3.71 7.54
CA ASP A 54 -8.05 -4.47 6.42
C ASP A 54 -8.50 -3.51 5.32
N MET A 55 -7.77 -3.56 4.20
CA MET A 55 -8.05 -2.71 3.04
C MET A 55 -9.42 -2.94 2.44
N LEU A 56 -9.87 -4.19 2.34
CA LEU A 56 -11.14 -4.53 1.69
C LEU A 56 -12.30 -3.92 2.48
N ARG A 57 -12.23 -4.03 3.81
CA ARG A 57 -13.19 -3.42 4.71
C ARG A 57 -13.15 -1.89 4.63
N ASP A 58 -11.96 -1.29 4.62
CA ASP A 58 -11.83 0.17 4.53
C ASP A 58 -12.35 0.73 3.18
N VAL A 59 -12.21 -0.04 2.08
CA VAL A 59 -12.80 0.29 0.78
C VAL A 59 -14.33 0.19 0.83
N LEU A 60 -14.88 -0.89 1.40
CA LEU A 60 -16.33 -1.07 1.58
C LEU A 60 -16.95 0.04 2.44
N ASP A 61 -16.25 0.47 3.49
CA ASP A 61 -16.66 1.56 4.39
C ASP A 61 -16.55 2.95 3.71
N GLY A 62 -16.13 3.02 2.45
CA GLY A 62 -16.06 4.26 1.67
C GLY A 62 -14.91 5.19 2.08
N ARG A 63 -13.88 4.67 2.75
CA ARG A 63 -12.73 5.48 3.22
C ARG A 63 -11.84 6.00 2.09
N TYR A 64 -11.87 5.33 0.95
CA TYR A 64 -11.07 5.68 -0.22
C TYR A 64 -11.96 6.00 -1.42
N ARG A 65 -11.54 6.99 -2.19
CA ARG A 65 -12.12 7.33 -3.50
C ARG A 65 -11.32 6.75 -4.65
N ALA A 66 -10.06 6.41 -4.40
CA ALA A 66 -9.23 5.73 -5.37
C ALA A 66 -8.35 4.67 -4.72
N VAL A 67 -8.07 3.60 -5.47
CA VAL A 67 -7.15 2.54 -5.09
C VAL A 67 -6.15 2.31 -6.22
N ILE A 68 -4.87 2.21 -5.88
CA ILE A 68 -3.80 1.81 -6.79
C ILE A 68 -3.45 0.34 -6.54
N CYS A 69 -3.36 -0.47 -7.60
CA CYS A 69 -2.91 -1.86 -7.51
C CYS A 69 -2.27 -2.33 -8.82
N GLY A 70 -1.60 -3.49 -8.81
CA GLY A 70 -1.06 -4.10 -10.03
C GLY A 70 -2.06 -5.03 -10.73
N VAL A 71 -1.99 -5.09 -12.06
CA VAL A 71 -2.72 -6.04 -12.93
C VAL A 71 -1.83 -6.56 -14.04
N ASN A 72 -2.23 -7.67 -14.66
CA ASN A 72 -1.57 -8.22 -15.85
C ASN A 72 -2.59 -8.70 -16.89
N ASP A 73 -2.11 -9.13 -18.05
CA ASP A 73 -2.91 -9.59 -19.20
C ASP A 73 -3.14 -11.13 -19.23
N LYS A 74 -2.56 -11.85 -18.28
CA LYS A 74 -2.61 -13.33 -18.19
C LYS A 74 -3.71 -13.80 -17.24
N ASP A 75 -3.61 -13.43 -15.97
CA ASP A 75 -4.51 -13.86 -14.90
C ASP A 75 -4.47 -12.90 -13.68
N ASN A 76 -5.66 -12.41 -13.29
CA ASN A 76 -5.87 -11.56 -12.12
C ASN A 76 -6.87 -12.13 -11.11
N VAL A 77 -7.40 -13.34 -11.31
CA VAL A 77 -8.52 -13.91 -10.52
C VAL A 77 -8.20 -14.00 -9.02
N HIS A 78 -6.94 -14.26 -8.67
CA HIS A 78 -6.51 -14.34 -7.27
C HIS A 78 -5.81 -13.06 -6.78
N GLY A 79 -5.81 -12.00 -7.60
CA GLY A 79 -5.23 -10.71 -7.26
C GLY A 79 -6.16 -9.87 -6.37
N ILE A 80 -5.61 -8.80 -5.79
CA ILE A 80 -6.41 -7.83 -5.04
C ILE A 80 -7.51 -7.20 -5.91
N ILE A 81 -7.26 -7.01 -7.20
CA ILE A 81 -8.25 -6.38 -8.08
C ILE A 81 -9.51 -7.23 -8.23
N ALA A 82 -9.38 -8.56 -8.30
CA ALA A 82 -10.53 -9.46 -8.38
C ALA A 82 -11.39 -9.32 -7.12
N GLN A 83 -10.74 -9.28 -5.95
CA GLN A 83 -11.42 -9.02 -4.68
C GLN A 83 -12.11 -7.65 -4.68
N LEU A 84 -11.42 -6.59 -5.10
CA LEU A 84 -11.99 -5.23 -5.14
C LEU A 84 -13.19 -5.10 -6.08
N VAL A 85 -13.16 -5.70 -7.27
CA VAL A 85 -14.31 -5.67 -8.19
C VAL A 85 -15.45 -6.55 -7.69
N GLY A 86 -15.15 -7.68 -7.06
CA GLY A 86 -16.16 -8.56 -6.45
C GLY A 86 -16.85 -7.96 -5.23
N LEU A 87 -16.21 -7.00 -4.55
CA LEU A 87 -16.76 -6.32 -3.38
C LEU A 87 -17.83 -5.29 -3.69
N VAL A 88 -17.88 -4.77 -4.91
CA VAL A 88 -18.85 -3.73 -5.29
C VAL A 88 -19.90 -4.34 -6.22
N PRO A 89 -21.07 -4.76 -5.70
CA PRO A 89 -22.05 -5.51 -6.49
C PRO A 89 -22.64 -4.69 -7.65
N THR A 90 -22.59 -3.36 -7.57
CA THR A 90 -23.08 -2.45 -8.61
C THR A 90 -22.08 -2.24 -9.75
N SER A 91 -20.84 -2.70 -9.58
CA SER A 91 -19.79 -2.52 -10.58
C SER A 91 -20.16 -3.19 -11.90
N GLN A 92 -19.90 -2.49 -13.00
CA GLN A 92 -19.93 -3.09 -14.34
C GLN A 92 -18.78 -4.08 -14.56
N TRP A 93 -17.77 -4.06 -13.67
CA TRP A 93 -16.60 -4.91 -13.75
C TRP A 93 -16.80 -6.20 -12.98
N ARG A 94 -16.48 -7.31 -13.64
CA ARG A 94 -16.36 -8.65 -13.05
C ARG A 94 -14.91 -9.10 -13.09
N GLU A 95 -14.54 -10.04 -12.23
CA GLU A 95 -13.18 -10.59 -12.16
C GLU A 95 -12.64 -11.02 -13.54
N GLU A 96 -13.45 -11.72 -14.32
CA GLU A 96 -13.13 -12.20 -15.68
C GLU A 96 -12.90 -11.05 -16.68
N SER A 97 -13.64 -9.96 -16.52
CA SER A 97 -13.58 -8.79 -17.41
C SER A 97 -12.30 -7.96 -17.20
N VAL A 98 -11.71 -8.00 -16.00
CA VAL A 98 -10.44 -7.31 -15.69
C VAL A 98 -9.31 -7.84 -16.57
N THR A 99 -9.13 -9.16 -16.59
CA THR A 99 -8.07 -9.80 -17.39
C THR A 99 -8.30 -9.60 -18.89
N SER A 100 -9.55 -9.74 -19.34
CA SER A 100 -9.91 -9.54 -20.74
C SER A 100 -9.64 -8.10 -21.21
N TYR A 101 -9.99 -7.12 -20.38
CA TYR A 101 -9.74 -5.71 -20.68
C TYR A 101 -8.25 -5.38 -20.70
N ALA A 102 -7.49 -5.87 -19.71
CA ALA A 102 -6.03 -5.71 -19.67
C ALA A 102 -5.33 -6.29 -20.92
N ARG A 103 -5.79 -7.47 -21.37
CA ARG A 103 -5.29 -8.13 -22.58
C ARG A 103 -5.63 -7.35 -23.84
N MET A 104 -6.89 -6.97 -24.02
CA MET A 104 -7.32 -6.17 -25.17
C MET A 104 -6.55 -4.85 -25.25
N PHE A 105 -6.33 -4.18 -24.11
CA PHE A 105 -5.54 -2.96 -24.06
C PHE A 105 -4.10 -3.20 -24.50
N GLN A 106 -3.43 -4.22 -23.94
CA GLN A 106 -2.07 -4.64 -24.34
C GLN A 106 -1.97 -4.86 -25.85
N GLU A 107 -2.90 -5.61 -26.42
CA GLU A 107 -2.96 -5.91 -27.85
C GLU A 107 -3.14 -4.65 -28.69
N SER A 108 -4.00 -3.71 -28.27
CA SER A 108 -4.28 -2.48 -29.01
C SER A 108 -3.10 -1.49 -29.06
N VAL A 109 -2.34 -1.37 -27.96
CA VAL A 109 -1.21 -0.44 -27.87
C VAL A 109 0.02 -0.97 -28.60
N SER A 110 0.16 -2.30 -28.66
CA SER A 110 1.23 -2.96 -29.42
C SER A 110 1.26 -2.58 -30.91
N VAL A 111 0.14 -2.12 -31.46
CA VAL A 111 0.00 -1.71 -32.86
C VAL A 111 0.50 -0.27 -33.10
N HIS A 112 0.55 0.58 -32.07
CA HIS A 112 0.79 2.02 -32.21
C HIS A 112 2.04 2.54 -31.47
N ALA A 113 2.64 1.75 -30.57
CA ALA A 113 3.78 2.19 -29.75
C ALA A 113 4.68 1.01 -29.30
N ALA A 114 5.23 0.25 -30.26
CA ALA A 114 6.02 -0.95 -29.99
C ALA A 114 7.30 -0.73 -29.14
N GLU A 115 7.77 0.52 -29.02
CA GLU A 115 8.97 0.87 -28.24
C GLU A 115 8.66 1.41 -26.83
N ASP A 116 7.38 1.66 -26.51
CA ASP A 116 7.01 2.24 -25.22
C ASP A 116 6.86 1.16 -24.16
N HIS A 117 7.94 0.93 -23.42
CA HIS A 117 7.98 0.03 -22.25
C HIS A 117 7.44 0.71 -20.98
N GLU A 118 6.65 1.78 -21.09
CA GLU A 118 6.02 2.41 -19.93
C GLU A 118 4.86 1.58 -19.37
N PRO A 119 4.76 1.47 -18.03
CA PRO A 119 3.63 0.80 -17.40
C PRO A 119 2.38 1.68 -17.54
N TYR A 120 1.40 1.16 -18.27
CA TYR A 120 0.11 1.81 -18.43
C TYR A 120 -0.73 1.76 -17.16
N ILE A 121 -1.60 2.76 -16.98
CA ILE A 121 -2.61 2.76 -15.91
C ILE A 121 -3.98 2.50 -16.53
N LEU A 122 -4.58 1.37 -16.19
CA LEU A 122 -5.96 1.04 -16.54
C LEU A 122 -6.91 1.60 -15.48
N LYS A 123 -8.03 2.16 -15.92
CA LYS A 123 -9.06 2.68 -15.02
C LYS A 123 -10.21 1.70 -14.93
N TYR A 124 -10.53 1.26 -13.72
CA TYR A 124 -11.76 0.52 -13.43
C TYR A 124 -12.62 1.35 -12.50
N ASP A 125 -13.76 1.82 -13.00
CA ASP A 125 -14.71 2.60 -12.22
C ASP A 125 -15.69 1.65 -11.52
N LEU A 126 -15.66 1.61 -10.19
CA LEU A 126 -16.54 0.79 -9.36
C LEU A 126 -17.62 1.66 -8.69
N ASP A 127 -18.11 2.68 -9.40
CA ASP A 127 -19.09 3.68 -8.96
C ASP A 127 -18.59 4.60 -7.83
N SER A 128 -18.36 4.07 -6.62
CA SER A 128 -17.91 4.85 -5.46
C SER A 128 -16.39 4.93 -5.34
N VAL A 129 -15.67 4.03 -6.02
CA VAL A 129 -14.20 3.89 -5.95
C VAL A 129 -13.62 3.73 -7.35
N LEU A 130 -12.61 4.55 -7.65
CA LEU A 130 -11.80 4.43 -8.87
C LEU A 130 -10.56 3.55 -8.64
N ILE A 131 -10.43 2.45 -9.36
CA ILE A 131 -9.18 1.69 -9.40
C ILE A 131 -8.26 2.26 -10.49
N LEU A 132 -7.04 2.60 -10.11
CA LEU A 132 -5.92 2.95 -10.98
C LEU A 132 -4.95 1.77 -11.01
N ALA A 133 -5.13 0.89 -11.97
CA ALA A 133 -4.42 -0.37 -12.05
C ALA A 133 -3.16 -0.26 -12.91
N LEU A 134 -1.98 -0.43 -12.30
CA LEU A 134 -0.70 -0.52 -13.00
C LEU A 134 -0.68 -1.81 -13.81
N LEU A 135 -0.58 -1.70 -15.13
CA LEU A 135 -0.50 -2.83 -16.05
C LEU A 135 0.93 -3.32 -16.16
N ARG A 136 1.14 -4.61 -15.93
CA ARG A 136 2.44 -5.26 -16.07
C ARG A 136 2.94 -5.10 -17.51
N PRO A 137 4.20 -4.68 -17.72
CA PRO A 137 4.76 -4.53 -19.06
C PRO A 137 4.66 -5.83 -19.87
N LYS A 138 4.43 -5.70 -21.19
CA LYS A 138 4.18 -6.83 -22.08
C LYS A 138 5.37 -7.79 -22.05
N GLY A 139 5.09 -9.09 -22.06
CA GLY A 139 6.11 -10.13 -22.12
C GLY A 139 6.96 -10.26 -20.85
N ARG A 140 6.66 -9.50 -19.78
CA ARG A 140 7.29 -9.66 -18.47
C ARG A 140 6.39 -10.41 -17.51
N ASP A 141 7.02 -11.17 -16.59
CA ASP A 141 6.33 -11.89 -15.52
C ASP A 141 6.35 -11.15 -14.18
N HIS A 142 7.01 -10.00 -14.10
CA HIS A 142 7.10 -9.15 -12.90
C HIS A 142 7.15 -7.66 -13.26
N PHE A 143 6.87 -6.83 -12.26
CA PHE A 143 7.21 -5.40 -12.23
C PHE A 143 8.64 -5.21 -11.74
N THR A 144 9.26 -4.11 -12.15
CA THR A 144 10.50 -3.60 -11.55
C THR A 144 10.24 -2.34 -10.73
N LEU A 145 11.20 -1.89 -9.91
CA LEU A 145 11.11 -0.58 -9.24
C LEU A 145 11.00 0.58 -10.24
N LYS A 146 11.60 0.46 -11.44
CA LYS A 146 11.45 1.46 -12.50
C LYS A 146 10.01 1.51 -13.04
N ASP A 147 9.37 0.35 -13.16
CA ASP A 147 7.97 0.28 -13.57
C ASP A 147 7.07 0.85 -12.46
N LEU A 148 7.34 0.51 -11.20
CA LEU A 148 6.62 1.05 -10.06
C LEU A 148 6.72 2.58 -9.99
N SER A 149 7.93 3.13 -10.12
CA SER A 149 8.19 4.58 -10.10
C SER A 149 7.38 5.31 -11.19
N ARG A 150 7.45 4.83 -12.43
CA ARG A 150 6.71 5.42 -13.56
C ARG A 150 5.21 5.30 -13.39
N GLY A 151 4.72 4.11 -13.00
CA GLY A 151 3.30 3.86 -12.79
C GLY A 151 2.72 4.75 -11.69
N PHE A 152 3.40 4.87 -10.56
CA PHE A 152 2.97 5.77 -9.48
C PHE A 152 3.06 7.25 -9.89
N SER A 153 4.06 7.66 -10.67
CA SER A 153 4.13 9.03 -11.19
C SER A 153 2.92 9.36 -12.06
N THR A 154 2.56 8.46 -12.98
CA THR A 154 1.37 8.57 -13.83
C THR A 154 0.08 8.57 -13.00
N ALA A 155 -0.07 7.64 -12.06
CA ALA A 155 -1.24 7.60 -11.19
C ALA A 155 -1.38 8.88 -10.35
N CYS A 156 -0.27 9.43 -9.84
CA CYS A 156 -0.27 10.68 -9.09
C CYS A 156 -0.70 11.86 -9.95
N LYS A 157 -0.22 11.96 -11.20
CA LYS A 157 -0.73 12.97 -12.17
C LYS A 157 -2.22 12.83 -12.43
N MET A 158 -2.74 11.59 -12.45
CA MET A 158 -4.18 11.33 -12.59
C MET A 158 -4.98 11.73 -11.34
N ILE A 159 -4.39 11.72 -10.14
CA ILE A 159 -5.06 12.11 -8.89
C ILE A 159 -4.91 13.62 -8.60
N GLN A 160 -3.83 14.24 -9.06
CA GLN A 160 -3.50 15.63 -8.76
C GLN A 160 -4.63 16.58 -9.17
N GLY A 161 -4.98 17.50 -8.26
CA GLY A 161 -6.05 18.48 -8.46
C GLY A 161 -7.48 17.94 -8.35
N ARG A 162 -7.66 16.62 -8.17
CA ARG A 162 -8.96 15.95 -8.18
C ARG A 162 -9.38 15.52 -6.78
N ARG A 163 -10.09 16.40 -6.07
CA ARG A 163 -10.53 16.16 -4.68
C ARG A 163 -11.48 14.98 -4.57
N GLU A 164 -12.22 14.69 -5.63
CA GLU A 164 -13.10 13.53 -5.73
C GLU A 164 -12.35 12.19 -5.79
N ARG A 165 -11.02 12.19 -5.95
CA ARG A 165 -10.16 10.99 -6.01
C ARG A 165 -9.33 10.76 -4.75
N ILE A 166 -9.54 11.57 -3.71
CA ILE A 166 -8.89 11.41 -2.40
C ILE A 166 -9.94 11.14 -1.32
N PRO A 167 -9.63 10.35 -0.28
CA PRO A 167 -8.35 9.69 -0.01
C PRO A 167 -8.01 8.56 -1.00
N VAL A 168 -6.72 8.25 -1.13
CA VAL A 168 -6.21 7.18 -2.01
C VAL A 168 -5.40 6.16 -1.21
N ALA A 169 -5.59 4.88 -1.52
CA ALA A 169 -4.81 3.78 -0.94
C ALA A 169 -4.08 2.97 -2.03
N THR A 170 -3.09 2.19 -1.61
CA THR A 170 -2.45 1.14 -2.41
C THR A 170 -2.17 -0.07 -1.56
N VAL A 171 -2.24 -1.26 -2.18
CA VAL A 171 -1.61 -2.45 -1.60
C VAL A 171 -0.10 -2.43 -1.83
N SER A 172 0.62 -3.18 -1.00
CA SER A 172 1.98 -3.59 -1.28
C SER A 172 2.03 -4.45 -2.55
N PHE A 173 3.07 -4.25 -3.35
CA PHE A 173 3.40 -5.09 -4.49
C PHE A 173 4.32 -6.26 -4.09
N LEU A 174 4.73 -6.31 -2.82
CA LEU A 174 5.56 -7.37 -2.25
C LEU A 174 4.71 -8.56 -1.81
N GLY A 175 5.26 -9.77 -1.88
CA GLY A 175 4.54 -11.03 -1.61
C GLY A 175 3.45 -11.36 -2.63
N ALA A 176 3.33 -10.58 -3.71
CA ALA A 176 2.30 -10.74 -4.72
C ALA A 176 2.63 -11.92 -5.66
N ARG A 177 1.71 -12.89 -5.78
CA ARG A 177 1.91 -14.06 -6.65
C ARG A 177 1.78 -13.71 -8.14
N SER A 178 0.68 -13.06 -8.52
CA SER A 178 0.40 -12.77 -9.94
C SER A 178 1.16 -11.56 -10.48
N ASN A 179 1.52 -10.62 -9.62
CA ASN A 179 2.14 -9.33 -9.96
C ASN A 179 3.39 -9.07 -9.11
N ARG A 180 4.36 -10.00 -9.19
CA ARG A 180 5.62 -9.91 -8.45
C ARG A 180 6.34 -8.59 -8.72
N LEU A 181 7.02 -8.07 -7.70
CA LEU A 181 7.96 -6.96 -7.83
C LEU A 181 9.38 -7.48 -7.64
N VAL A 182 10.26 -7.21 -8.59
CA VAL A 182 11.63 -7.71 -8.61
C VAL A 182 12.61 -6.53 -8.71
N GLY A 183 13.63 -6.55 -7.85
CA GLY A 183 14.74 -5.63 -7.79
C GLY A 183 15.82 -5.93 -8.83
N ALA A 184 16.85 -5.09 -8.87
CA ALA A 184 17.96 -5.23 -9.82
C ALA A 184 18.80 -6.50 -9.59
N ASP A 185 18.77 -7.05 -8.38
CA ASP A 185 19.44 -8.28 -7.96
C ASP A 185 18.61 -9.55 -8.24
N GLY A 186 17.48 -9.42 -8.93
CA GLY A 186 16.58 -10.54 -9.22
C GLY A 186 15.72 -11.01 -8.05
N HIS A 187 15.81 -10.36 -6.89
CA HIS A 187 15.04 -10.68 -5.69
C HIS A 187 13.92 -9.68 -5.45
N GLU A 188 12.98 -10.00 -4.57
CA GLU A 188 11.95 -9.05 -4.17
C GLU A 188 12.59 -7.90 -3.36
N PRO A 189 12.36 -6.62 -3.72
CA PRO A 189 13.02 -5.51 -3.03
C PRO A 189 12.47 -5.30 -1.62
N SER A 190 13.21 -4.60 -0.77
CA SER A 190 12.74 -4.27 0.58
C SER A 190 11.48 -3.41 0.56
N PHE A 191 10.67 -3.51 1.62
CA PHE A 191 9.49 -2.65 1.79
C PHE A 191 9.86 -1.17 1.78
N GLU A 192 10.97 -0.80 2.42
CA GLU A 192 11.50 0.56 2.35
C GLU A 192 11.84 1.01 0.93
N SER A 193 12.49 0.17 0.12
CA SER A 193 12.80 0.53 -1.27
C SER A 193 11.53 0.74 -2.09
N THR A 194 10.50 -0.04 -1.80
CA THR A 194 9.17 0.09 -2.41
C THR A 194 8.49 1.40 -1.99
N LEU A 195 8.47 1.71 -0.69
CA LEU A 195 7.93 2.96 -0.14
C LEU A 195 8.67 4.19 -0.69
N ARG A 196 10.00 4.17 -0.71
CA ARG A 196 10.85 5.21 -1.31
C ARG A 196 10.47 5.44 -2.76
N THR A 197 10.38 4.37 -3.54
CA THR A 197 10.00 4.45 -4.96
C THR A 197 8.64 5.12 -5.17
N MET A 198 7.63 4.77 -4.36
CA MET A 198 6.31 5.40 -4.41
C MET A 198 6.36 6.86 -3.98
N PHE A 199 7.08 7.16 -2.90
CA PHE A 199 7.22 8.49 -2.34
C PHE A 199 7.92 9.46 -3.31
N ASP A 200 9.03 9.03 -3.90
CA ASP A 200 9.79 9.81 -4.88
C ASP A 200 8.98 10.04 -6.16
N ALA A 201 8.09 9.10 -6.50
CA ALA A 201 7.13 9.27 -7.59
C ALA A 201 5.97 10.23 -7.27
N GLY A 202 5.90 10.76 -6.04
CA GLY A 202 4.92 11.76 -5.60
C GLY A 202 3.71 11.20 -4.84
N TYR A 203 3.67 9.89 -4.55
CA TYR A 203 2.55 9.29 -3.83
C TYR A 203 2.53 9.71 -2.36
N ARG A 204 1.33 10.01 -1.84
CA ARG A 204 1.10 10.52 -0.47
C ARG A 204 -0.16 9.93 0.18
N GLY A 205 -0.55 8.74 -0.27
CA GLY A 205 -1.72 8.02 0.24
C GLY A 205 -1.38 7.02 1.33
N ASP A 206 -2.34 6.15 1.60
CA ASP A 206 -2.21 5.06 2.56
C ASP A 206 -1.66 3.80 1.86
N VAL A 207 -0.71 3.11 2.48
CA VAL A 207 -0.09 1.88 1.98
C VAL A 207 -0.42 0.73 2.92
N TYR A 208 -1.04 -0.32 2.40
CA TYR A 208 -1.27 -1.56 3.12
C TYR A 208 -0.08 -2.50 2.91
N PRO A 209 0.66 -2.88 3.98
CA PRO A 209 1.74 -3.86 3.90
C PRO A 209 1.27 -5.21 3.37
N ALA A 210 2.21 -6.03 2.88
CA ALA A 210 1.89 -7.41 2.52
C ALA A 210 1.53 -8.20 3.79
N PRO A 211 0.56 -9.14 3.76
CA PRO A 211 0.16 -9.90 4.95
C PRO A 211 1.34 -10.61 5.65
N GLN A 212 2.32 -11.09 4.87
CA GLN A 212 3.51 -11.75 5.40
C GLN A 212 4.43 -10.82 6.21
N MET A 213 4.27 -9.50 6.10
CA MET A 213 5.04 -8.55 6.91
C MET A 213 4.52 -8.46 8.34
N TRP A 214 3.30 -8.93 8.61
CA TRP A 214 2.70 -8.90 9.95
C TRP A 214 3.27 -9.98 10.87
N SER A 215 3.94 -10.99 10.32
CA SER A 215 4.58 -12.06 11.09
C SER A 215 6.03 -11.74 11.49
N MET A 216 6.55 -10.54 11.15
CA MET A 216 7.89 -10.08 11.54
C MET A 216 7.91 -9.52 12.98
N GLY A 217 7.41 -10.30 13.95
CA GLY A 217 7.17 -9.84 15.32
C GLY A 217 8.41 -9.47 16.15
N ASN A 218 9.60 -9.74 15.63
CA ASN A 218 10.88 -9.34 16.21
C ASN A 218 11.41 -7.99 15.69
N VAL A 219 10.73 -7.33 14.74
CA VAL A 219 11.16 -6.07 14.14
C VAL A 219 10.21 -4.94 14.51
N GLY A 220 10.77 -3.80 14.96
CA GLY A 220 10.01 -2.57 15.13
C GLY A 220 9.71 -1.90 13.78
N VAL A 221 8.48 -1.45 13.58
CA VAL A 221 8.01 -0.87 12.31
C VAL A 221 7.50 0.56 12.51
N PHE A 222 7.61 1.40 11.49
CA PHE A 222 7.07 2.76 11.52
C PHE A 222 5.70 2.82 10.82
N ALA A 223 4.82 3.70 11.31
CA ALA A 223 3.49 3.93 10.71
C ALA A 223 3.49 4.96 9.56
N THR A 224 4.65 5.55 9.24
CA THR A 224 4.77 6.55 8.17
C THR A 224 6.09 6.43 7.43
N TYR A 225 6.12 6.85 6.16
CA TYR A 225 7.33 7.07 5.39
C TYR A 225 7.37 8.52 4.86
N PRO A 226 8.52 9.23 4.84
CA PRO A 226 9.87 8.79 5.21
C PRO A 226 10.01 8.40 6.68
N PHE A 227 10.95 7.50 6.97
CA PHE A 227 11.25 7.12 8.34
C PHE A 227 11.94 8.26 9.10
N PRO A 228 11.89 8.28 10.44
CA PRO A 228 12.54 9.31 11.24
C PRO A 228 14.06 9.35 11.01
N GLN A 229 14.66 10.54 11.04
CA GLN A 229 16.12 10.71 10.90
C GLN A 229 16.92 9.92 11.94
N SER A 230 16.37 9.72 13.14
CA SER A 230 16.98 8.89 14.17
C SER A 230 17.25 7.46 13.70
N PHE A 231 16.45 6.93 12.76
CA PHE A 231 16.69 5.63 12.17
C PHE A 231 17.94 5.60 11.30
N ASP A 232 18.23 6.70 10.57
CA ASP A 232 19.48 6.82 9.81
C ASP A 232 20.70 6.90 10.74
N THR A 233 20.57 7.59 11.87
CA THR A 233 21.61 7.60 12.92
C THR A 233 21.85 6.20 13.48
N MET A 234 20.79 5.43 13.77
CA MET A 234 20.91 4.04 14.23
C MET A 234 21.61 3.14 13.20
N ARG A 235 21.34 3.31 11.89
CA ARG A 235 22.01 2.56 10.81
C ARG A 235 23.51 2.82 10.76
N GLN A 236 23.95 4.01 11.15
CA GLN A 236 25.36 4.40 11.21
C GLN A 236 26.04 3.94 12.51
N GLY A 237 25.33 3.22 13.39
CA GLY A 237 25.83 2.75 14.68
C GLY A 237 25.75 3.81 15.79
N GLY A 238 25.03 4.91 15.57
CA GLY A 238 24.75 5.90 16.61
C GLY A 238 23.64 5.43 17.55
N HIS A 239 23.76 5.79 18.83
CA HIS A 239 22.73 5.62 19.85
C HIS A 239 22.05 6.95 20.16
#